data_AF-A0A0M8W003-F1
#
_entry.id   AF-A0A0M8W003-F1
#
_cell.length_a   1.000
_cell.length_b   1.000
_cell.length_c   1.000
_cell.angle_alpha   90.00
_cell.angle_beta   90.00
_cell.angle_gamma   90.00
#
_symmetry.space_group_name_H-M   'P 1'
#
loop_
_entity.id
_entity.type
_entity.pdbx_description
1 polymer ?
#
loop_
_entity_poly.entity_id
_entity_poly.type
_entity_poly.pdbx_seq_one_letter_code
_entity_poly.pdbx_strand_id
1 'polypeptide(L)'
;MVPSLDVLDRLSRALGLDESTRRELRDLLAAVMAAADSGSTSDDSTGTGATVDEAVRSARLVRSFQCVVLPAMLQSAEYARHVFESAPASTPEAVGRAVAARVDRQSVLYEPGRESVFVLTEAVLRTWPGTPALMLAQLDRLLAVESLSTVRLGVIPWRRPVPVLPRHGFTLCDQRAVVVETFDSERVSTDTEELAAYQETFTHFERAAVFGSEVRELLLLVMKEFRDLGDPLTP
;
A
#
# COMPACT_ATOMS: atom_id res chain seq x y z
N MET A 1 -22.78 -6.74 1.10
CA MET A 1 -23.38 -5.44 1.48
C MET A 1 -24.36 -5.70 2.60
N VAL A 2 -24.10 -5.22 3.82
CA VAL A 2 -24.96 -5.45 4.98
C VAL A 2 -26.06 -4.38 4.97
N PRO A 3 -27.36 -4.74 5.05
CA PRO A 3 -28.45 -3.75 5.06
C PRO A 3 -28.46 -2.94 6.36
N SER A 4 -28.88 -1.67 6.30
CA SER A 4 -29.04 -0.85 7.50
C SER A 4 -30.19 -1.36 8.37
N LEU A 5 -30.17 -1.03 9.67
CA LEU A 5 -31.24 -1.39 10.62
C LEU A 5 -32.63 -0.93 10.16
N ASP A 6 -32.71 0.23 9.54
CA ASP A 6 -33.95 0.76 8.99
C ASP A 6 -34.45 -0.02 7.75
N VAL A 7 -33.52 -0.54 6.93
CA VAL A 7 -33.86 -1.47 5.84
C VAL A 7 -34.33 -2.81 6.40
N LEU A 8 -33.67 -3.33 7.43
CA LEU A 8 -34.05 -4.57 8.11
C LEU A 8 -35.44 -4.48 8.76
N ASP A 9 -35.76 -3.36 9.42
CA ASP A 9 -37.06 -3.13 10.03
C ASP A 9 -38.19 -2.99 9.00
N ARG A 10 -37.89 -2.41 7.83
CA ARG A 10 -38.84 -2.35 6.71
C ARG A 10 -39.09 -3.73 6.10
N LEU A 11 -38.04 -4.50 5.84
CA LEU A 11 -38.13 -5.87 5.32
C LEU A 11 -38.85 -6.80 6.30
N SER A 12 -38.54 -6.70 7.59
CA SER A 12 -39.14 -7.57 8.60
C SER A 12 -40.64 -7.34 8.77
N ARG A 13 -41.09 -6.09 8.62
CA ARG A 13 -42.53 -5.75 8.58
C ARG A 13 -43.19 -6.26 7.29
N ALA A 14 -42.53 -6.09 6.15
CA ALA A 14 -43.04 -6.54 4.86
C ALA A 14 -43.17 -8.08 4.77
N LEU A 15 -42.26 -8.81 5.42
CA LEU A 15 -42.26 -10.27 5.47
C LEU A 15 -43.12 -10.85 6.60
N GLY A 16 -43.79 -10.01 7.39
CA GLY A 16 -44.69 -10.45 8.46
C GLY A 16 -44.01 -11.26 9.56
N LEU A 17 -42.72 -11.03 9.80
CA LEU A 17 -41.95 -11.77 10.81
C LEU A 17 -42.52 -11.53 12.21
N ASP A 18 -42.45 -12.53 13.09
CA ASP A 18 -42.84 -12.37 14.49
C ASP A 18 -41.81 -11.57 15.30
N GLU A 19 -42.17 -11.18 16.52
CA GLU A 19 -41.31 -10.34 17.36
C GLU A 19 -40.01 -11.04 17.78
N SER A 20 -40.05 -12.37 17.97
CA SER A 20 -38.86 -13.17 18.29
C SER A 20 -37.87 -13.19 17.14
N THR A 21 -38.32 -13.47 15.93
CA THR A 21 -37.46 -13.52 14.73
C THR A 21 -36.90 -12.13 14.40
N ARG A 22 -37.70 -11.08 14.60
CA ARG A 22 -37.24 -9.69 14.44
C ARG A 22 -36.14 -9.32 15.42
N ARG A 23 -36.25 -9.78 16.67
CA ARG A 23 -35.22 -9.57 17.69
C ARG A 23 -33.93 -10.31 17.35
N GLU A 24 -34.04 -11.58 16.97
CA GLU A 24 -32.89 -12.40 16.59
C GLU A 24 -32.15 -11.84 15.36
N LEU A 25 -32.88 -11.36 14.34
CA LEU A 25 -32.26 -10.70 13.18
C LEU A 25 -31.55 -9.40 13.53
N ARG A 26 -32.10 -8.60 14.47
CA ARG A 26 -31.42 -7.40 14.97
C ARG A 26 -30.17 -7.74 15.76
N ASP A 27 -30.23 -8.77 16.60
CA ASP A 27 -29.10 -9.21 17.40
C ASP A 27 -27.97 -9.76 16.51
N LEU A 28 -28.31 -10.53 15.47
CA LEU A 28 -27.35 -11.00 14.46
C LEU A 28 -26.75 -9.84 13.65
N LEU A 29 -27.56 -8.87 13.22
CA LEU A 29 -27.07 -7.70 12.51
C LEU A 29 -26.15 -6.85 13.39
N ALA A 30 -26.53 -6.63 14.65
CA ALA A 30 -25.71 -5.94 15.64
C ALA A 30 -24.39 -6.69 15.91
N ALA A 31 -24.41 -8.03 15.96
CA ALA A 31 -23.20 -8.84 16.10
C ALA A 31 -22.28 -8.72 14.87
N VAL A 32 -22.83 -8.71 13.64
CA VAL A 32 -22.04 -8.52 12.42
C VAL A 32 -21.47 -7.10 12.33
N MET A 33 -22.24 -6.08 12.70
CA MET A 33 -21.77 -4.70 12.75
C MET A 33 -20.70 -4.50 13.84
N ALA A 34 -20.89 -5.07 15.03
CA ALA A 34 -19.90 -5.06 16.09
C ALA A 34 -18.63 -5.84 15.72
N ALA A 35 -18.75 -6.94 14.95
CA ALA A 35 -17.62 -7.66 14.38
C ALA A 35 -16.85 -6.85 13.31
N ALA A 36 -17.55 -6.00 12.56
CA ALA A 36 -16.93 -5.05 11.64
C ALA A 36 -16.25 -3.88 12.38
N ASP A 37 -16.88 -3.37 13.45
CA ASP A 37 -16.35 -2.28 14.28
C ASP A 37 -15.18 -2.73 15.19
N SER A 38 -15.14 -3.99 15.60
CA SER A 38 -13.98 -4.59 16.30
C SER A 38 -12.77 -4.81 15.38
N GLY A 39 -12.92 -4.62 14.06
CA GLY A 39 -11.80 -4.39 13.15
C GLY A 39 -11.30 -2.94 13.10
N SER A 40 -11.95 -2.01 13.81
CA SER A 40 -11.67 -0.56 13.79
C SER A 40 -11.41 0.05 15.18
N THR A 41 -11.34 -0.75 16.24
CA THR A 41 -10.71 -0.29 17.48
C THR A 41 -9.23 -0.11 17.19
N SER A 42 -8.76 1.14 17.24
CA SER A 42 -7.38 1.52 17.46
C SER A 42 -6.63 0.41 18.20
N ASP A 43 -5.72 -0.25 17.50
CA ASP A 43 -4.92 -1.34 18.02
C ASP A 43 -3.86 -0.77 18.96
N ASP A 44 -4.34 -0.28 20.11
CA ASP A 44 -3.57 -0.16 21.34
C ASP A 44 -3.85 -1.39 22.23
N SER A 45 -4.13 -2.53 21.59
CA SER A 45 -4.30 -3.80 22.25
C SER A 45 -2.98 -4.57 22.17
N THR A 46 -2.34 -4.67 23.33
CA THR A 46 -1.28 -5.62 23.69
C THR A 46 -1.46 -6.99 23.03
N GLY A 47 -0.84 -7.16 21.88
CA GLY A 47 -0.48 -8.42 21.26
C GLY A 47 0.97 -8.31 20.80
N THR A 48 1.78 -9.33 21.04
CA THR A 48 3.19 -9.44 20.63
C THR A 48 3.35 -9.55 19.10
N GLY A 49 2.63 -8.74 18.33
CA GLY A 49 2.74 -8.64 16.87
C GLY A 49 3.86 -7.68 16.49
N ALA A 50 4.74 -8.09 15.59
CA ALA A 50 5.76 -7.21 15.05
C ALA A 50 5.10 -6.03 14.34
N THR A 51 5.52 -4.81 14.67
CA THR A 51 5.12 -3.62 13.90
C THR A 51 5.64 -3.71 12.47
N VAL A 52 5.02 -3.02 11.51
CA VAL A 52 5.53 -2.95 10.13
C VAL A 52 7.00 -2.51 10.10
N ASP A 53 7.33 -1.49 10.90
CA ASP A 53 8.70 -0.98 11.01
C ASP A 53 9.66 -2.05 11.54
N GLU A 54 9.26 -2.82 12.54
CA GLU A 54 10.06 -3.94 13.07
C GLU A 54 10.22 -5.08 12.04
N ALA A 55 9.13 -5.45 11.35
CA ALA A 55 9.15 -6.50 10.34
C ALA A 55 10.10 -6.13 9.19
N VAL A 56 10.04 -4.89 8.69
CA VAL A 56 10.92 -4.41 7.62
C VAL A 56 12.36 -4.26 8.10
N ARG A 57 12.59 -3.64 9.27
CA ARG A 57 13.94 -3.43 9.81
C ARG A 57 14.65 -4.72 10.21
N SER A 58 13.92 -5.76 10.58
CA SER A 58 14.54 -7.06 10.91
C SER A 58 14.77 -7.95 9.69
N ALA A 59 14.16 -7.63 8.53
CA ALA A 59 14.22 -8.45 7.33
C ALA A 59 15.50 -8.25 6.51
N ARG A 60 16.14 -9.35 6.09
CA ARG A 60 17.29 -9.28 5.18
C ARG A 60 16.87 -9.10 3.72
N LEU A 61 15.71 -9.66 3.36
CA LEU A 61 15.10 -9.54 2.06
C LEU A 61 13.72 -8.90 2.21
N VAL A 62 13.54 -7.74 1.59
CA VAL A 62 12.25 -7.07 1.49
C VAL A 62 11.77 -7.13 0.05
N ARG A 63 10.57 -7.65 -0.18
CA ARG A 63 9.95 -7.72 -1.52
C ARG A 63 8.62 -7.00 -1.50
N SER A 64 8.50 -5.90 -2.21
CA SER A 64 7.28 -5.08 -2.20
C SER A 64 6.67 -5.01 -3.59
N PHE A 65 5.39 -5.33 -3.69
CA PHE A 65 4.58 -5.12 -4.88
C PHE A 65 3.63 -3.95 -4.65
N GLN A 66 3.58 -3.00 -5.58
CA GLN A 66 2.66 -1.87 -5.51
C GLN A 66 1.97 -1.60 -6.83
N CYS A 67 0.68 -1.28 -6.76
CA CYS A 67 -0.15 -1.04 -7.95
C CYS A 67 -0.89 0.31 -7.97
N VAL A 68 -0.83 1.08 -6.88
CA VAL A 68 -1.51 2.38 -6.76
C VAL A 68 -0.58 3.47 -6.23
N VAL A 69 0.12 3.21 -5.12
CA VAL A 69 0.98 4.18 -4.43
C VAL A 69 2.41 3.66 -4.41
N LEU A 70 3.41 4.53 -4.56
CA LEU A 70 4.81 4.12 -4.44
C LEU A 70 5.10 3.50 -3.06
N PRO A 71 5.95 2.46 -2.98
CA PRO A 71 6.36 1.89 -1.70
C PRO A 71 6.94 2.99 -0.81
N ALA A 72 6.57 3.01 0.48
CA ALA A 72 7.03 4.02 1.43
C ALA A 72 8.55 4.22 1.45
N MET A 73 9.31 3.14 1.20
CA MET A 73 10.78 3.18 1.12
C MET A 73 11.32 3.97 -0.09
N LEU A 74 10.55 4.05 -1.17
CA LEU A 74 10.93 4.72 -2.41
C LEU A 74 10.45 6.17 -2.48
N GLN A 75 9.53 6.58 -1.60
CA GLN A 75 8.94 7.92 -1.63
C GLN A 75 9.97 9.01 -1.31
N SER A 76 9.91 10.14 -2.02
CA SER A 76 10.56 11.39 -1.63
C SER A 76 9.85 11.97 -0.40
N ALA A 77 10.51 12.88 0.31
CA ALA A 77 9.89 13.55 1.46
C ALA A 77 8.61 14.31 1.05
N GLU A 78 8.58 14.87 -0.15
CA GLU A 78 7.43 15.60 -0.68
C GLU A 78 6.28 14.66 -1.05
N TYR A 79 6.56 13.54 -1.73
CA TYR A 79 5.56 12.51 -2.01
C TYR A 79 4.97 11.96 -0.70
N ALA A 80 5.83 11.64 0.27
CA ALA A 80 5.41 11.14 1.58
C ALA A 80 4.51 12.14 2.32
N ARG A 81 4.81 13.45 2.21
CA ARG A 81 3.98 14.52 2.78
C ARG A 81 2.56 14.46 2.22
N HIS A 82 2.42 14.40 0.90
CA HIS A 82 1.09 14.30 0.26
C HIS A 82 0.33 13.04 0.65
N VAL A 83 1.01 11.90 0.80
CA VAL A 83 0.38 10.67 1.30
C VAL A 83 -0.19 10.89 2.71
N PHE A 84 0.57 11.50 3.61
CA PHE A 84 0.10 11.76 4.98
C PHE A 84 -0.97 12.85 5.08
N GLU A 85 -0.93 13.87 4.22
CA GLU A 85 -1.96 14.92 4.15
C GLU A 85 -3.30 14.40 3.60
N SER A 86 -3.28 13.29 2.86
CA SER A 86 -4.50 12.62 2.40
C SER A 86 -5.20 11.80 3.49
N ALA A 87 -4.54 11.57 4.63
CA ALA A 87 -5.10 10.79 5.73
C ALA A 87 -6.17 11.60 6.51
N PRO A 88 -7.24 10.97 6.99
CA PRO A 88 -8.22 11.64 7.83
C PRO A 88 -7.57 12.28 9.07
N ALA A 89 -7.98 13.50 9.42
CA ALA A 89 -7.52 14.23 10.61
C ALA A 89 -6.01 14.54 10.69
N SER A 90 -5.30 14.65 9.56
CA SER A 90 -3.89 15.04 9.54
C SER A 90 -3.66 16.49 10.02
N THR A 91 -2.69 16.72 10.91
CA THR A 91 -2.21 18.07 11.26
C THR A 91 -0.81 18.32 10.69
N PRO A 92 -0.43 19.58 10.38
CA PRO A 92 0.89 19.89 9.82
C PRO A 92 2.06 19.35 10.67
N GLU A 93 1.96 19.42 12.00
CA GLU A 93 2.99 18.90 12.90
C GLU A 93 3.05 17.38 12.89
N ALA A 94 1.90 16.69 12.83
CA ALA A 94 1.85 15.24 12.75
C ALA A 94 2.43 14.73 11.42
N VAL A 95 2.06 15.39 10.31
CA VAL A 95 2.61 15.11 8.98
C VAL A 95 4.11 15.31 8.97
N GLY A 96 4.63 16.42 9.50
CA GLY A 96 6.07 16.70 9.55
C GLY A 96 6.85 15.60 10.30
N ARG A 97 6.36 15.16 11.46
CA ARG A 97 6.98 14.05 12.21
C ARG A 97 6.91 12.72 11.45
N ALA A 98 5.78 12.43 10.82
CA ALA A 98 5.57 11.19 10.09
C ALA A 98 6.46 11.10 8.84
N VAL A 99 6.62 12.22 8.12
CA VAL A 99 7.56 12.33 6.98
C VAL A 99 9.00 12.10 7.44
N ALA A 100 9.44 12.75 8.52
CA ALA A 100 10.79 12.56 9.05
C ALA A 100 11.05 11.09 9.42
N ALA A 101 10.13 10.48 10.18
CA ALA A 101 10.23 9.06 10.54
C ALA A 101 10.24 8.14 9.32
N ARG A 102 9.48 8.46 8.26
CA ARG A 102 9.50 7.69 7.00
C ARG A 102 10.83 7.83 6.28
N VAL A 103 11.39 9.03 6.17
CA VAL A 103 12.69 9.26 5.53
C VAL A 103 13.82 8.56 6.30
N ASP A 104 13.81 8.61 7.64
CA ASP A 104 14.82 7.95 8.46
C ASP A 104 14.84 6.43 8.23
N ARG A 105 13.67 5.80 8.06
CA ARG A 105 13.56 4.37 7.76
C ARG A 105 14.14 3.99 6.40
N GLN A 106 14.20 4.92 5.45
CA GLN A 106 14.73 4.63 4.11
C GLN A 106 16.24 4.40 4.11
N SER A 107 16.94 4.72 5.21
CA SER A 107 18.34 4.38 5.41
C SER A 107 18.63 2.88 5.24
N VAL A 108 17.64 2.02 5.51
CA VAL A 108 17.75 0.55 5.34
C VAL A 108 18.08 0.13 3.91
N LEU A 109 17.74 0.95 2.90
CA LEU A 109 18.07 0.68 1.50
C LEU A 109 19.58 0.71 1.24
N TYR A 110 20.35 1.39 2.09
CA TYR A 110 21.80 1.57 1.93
C TYR A 110 22.61 0.60 2.80
N GLU A 111 21.95 -0.21 3.63
CA GLU A 111 22.61 -1.15 4.53
C GLU A 111 23.19 -2.36 3.77
N PRO A 112 24.52 -2.62 3.85
CA PRO A 112 25.12 -3.79 3.23
C PRO A 112 24.54 -5.09 3.80
N GLY A 113 24.34 -6.09 2.93
CA GLY A 113 23.81 -7.40 3.33
C GLY A 113 22.28 -7.48 3.37
N ARG A 114 21.59 -6.40 3.00
CA ARG A 114 20.15 -6.41 2.71
C ARG A 114 19.88 -6.34 1.22
N GLU A 115 18.78 -6.97 0.81
CA GLU A 115 18.24 -6.89 -0.54
C GLU A 115 16.80 -6.38 -0.48
N SER A 116 16.49 -5.40 -1.33
CA SER A 116 15.14 -4.86 -1.50
C SER A 116 14.71 -4.99 -2.96
N VAL A 117 13.63 -5.72 -3.20
CA VAL A 117 13.06 -5.91 -4.54
C VAL A 117 11.72 -5.22 -4.60
N PHE A 118 11.57 -4.30 -5.53
CA PHE A 118 10.35 -3.55 -5.74
C PHE A 118 9.77 -3.91 -7.09
N VAL A 119 8.50 -4.29 -7.13
CA VAL A 119 7.76 -4.50 -8.39
C VAL A 119 6.57 -3.55 -8.41
N LEU A 120 6.55 -2.66 -9.38
CA LEU A 120 5.50 -1.66 -9.54
C LEU A 120 4.67 -1.96 -10.78
N THR A 121 3.38 -1.63 -10.77
CA THR A 121 2.69 -1.38 -12.05
C THR A 121 3.09 -0.01 -12.57
N GLU A 122 3.13 0.17 -13.90
CA GLU A 122 3.39 1.50 -14.47
C GLU A 122 2.35 2.55 -14.03
N ALA A 123 1.14 2.11 -13.66
CA ALA A 123 0.12 3.00 -13.13
C ALA A 123 0.60 3.76 -11.88
N VAL A 124 1.45 3.18 -11.04
CA VAL A 124 2.05 3.84 -9.86
C VAL A 124 2.90 5.05 -10.26
N LEU A 125 3.59 4.97 -11.39
CA LEU A 125 4.42 6.07 -11.90
C LEU A 125 3.60 7.18 -12.55
N ARG A 126 2.35 6.87 -12.91
CA ARG A 126 1.42 7.74 -13.64
C ARG A 126 0.24 8.20 -12.80
N THR A 127 0.16 7.79 -11.55
CA THR A 127 -0.84 8.24 -10.58
C THR A 127 -0.09 9.12 -9.60
N TRP A 128 -0.37 10.42 -9.62
CA TRP A 128 0.43 11.36 -8.84
C TRP A 128 -0.38 12.26 -7.94
N PRO A 129 0.10 12.48 -6.70
CA PRO A 129 -0.41 13.53 -5.86
C PRO A 129 0.23 14.88 -6.27
N GLY A 130 -0.55 15.96 -6.23
CA GLY A 130 -0.02 17.31 -6.37
C GLY A 130 0.41 17.65 -7.81
N THR A 131 1.66 18.07 -7.98
CA THR A 131 2.15 18.70 -9.21
C THR A 131 3.06 17.78 -10.04
N PRO A 132 3.24 18.04 -11.34
CA PRO A 132 4.25 17.37 -12.15
C PRO A 132 5.68 17.57 -11.63
N ALA A 133 5.99 18.73 -11.04
CA ALA A 133 7.30 18.98 -10.44
C ALA A 133 7.61 18.00 -9.29
N LEU A 134 6.62 17.70 -8.44
CA LEU A 134 6.74 16.68 -7.40
C LEU A 134 7.09 15.32 -7.99
N MET A 135 6.38 14.91 -9.06
CA MET A 135 6.64 13.62 -9.69
C MET A 135 7.99 13.55 -10.38
N LEU A 136 8.47 14.65 -10.97
CA LEU A 136 9.82 14.70 -11.52
C LEU A 136 10.86 14.44 -10.43
N ALA A 137 10.74 15.10 -9.28
CA ALA A 137 11.62 14.86 -8.13
C ALA A 137 11.51 13.41 -7.59
N GLN A 138 10.30 12.85 -7.59
CA GLN A 138 10.07 11.45 -7.21
C GLN A 138 10.70 10.46 -8.20
N LEU A 139 10.60 10.71 -9.51
CA LEU A 139 11.18 9.85 -10.56
C LEU A 139 12.71 9.95 -10.57
N ASP A 140 13.28 11.14 -10.33
CA ASP A 140 14.72 11.32 -10.14
C ASP A 140 15.23 10.48 -8.95
N ARG A 141 14.45 10.43 -7.86
CA ARG A 141 14.77 9.55 -6.73
C ARG A 141 14.74 8.07 -7.12
N LEU A 142 13.77 7.62 -7.92
CA LEU A 142 13.73 6.23 -8.40
C LEU A 142 14.96 5.89 -9.26
N LEU A 143 15.41 6.81 -10.12
CA LEU A 143 16.63 6.64 -10.90
C LEU A 143 17.89 6.53 -10.02
N ALA A 144 17.94 7.27 -8.90
CA ALA A 144 19.03 7.15 -7.94
C ALA A 144 18.98 5.82 -7.19
N VAL A 145 17.81 5.40 -6.70
CA VAL A 145 17.65 4.17 -5.93
C VAL A 145 17.84 2.91 -6.77
N GLU A 146 17.44 2.92 -8.05
CA GLU A 146 17.66 1.80 -8.97
C GLU A 146 19.16 1.51 -9.21
N SER A 147 20.03 2.50 -9.01
CA SER A 147 21.48 2.32 -9.12
C SER A 147 22.15 1.66 -7.91
N LEU A 148 21.39 1.43 -6.81
CA LEU A 148 21.92 0.81 -5.60
C LEU A 148 22.06 -0.71 -5.79
N SER A 149 23.21 -1.27 -5.40
CA SER A 149 23.45 -2.72 -5.48
C SER A 149 22.54 -3.56 -4.57
N THR A 150 21.94 -2.93 -3.57
CA THR A 150 21.01 -3.51 -2.61
C THR A 150 19.56 -3.47 -3.11
N VAL A 151 19.29 -2.81 -4.24
CA VAL A 151 17.93 -2.61 -4.74
C VAL A 151 17.74 -3.19 -6.14
N ARG A 152 16.64 -3.93 -6.33
CA ARG A 152 16.14 -4.32 -7.65
C ARG A 152 14.79 -3.66 -7.88
N LEU A 153 14.74 -2.69 -8.78
CA LEU A 153 13.50 -2.01 -9.16
C LEU A 153 12.97 -2.60 -10.47
N GLY A 154 11.76 -3.13 -10.41
CA GLY A 154 11.01 -3.68 -11.53
C GLY A 154 9.72 -2.92 -11.77
N VAL A 155 9.34 -2.76 -13.04
CA VAL A 155 8.07 -2.16 -13.42
C VAL A 155 7.36 -3.06 -14.43
N ILE A 156 6.08 -3.33 -14.22
CA ILE A 156 5.21 -3.99 -15.19
C ILE A 156 4.67 -2.88 -16.11
N PRO A 157 5.14 -2.81 -17.38
CA PRO A 157 4.69 -1.78 -18.30
C PRO A 157 3.20 -1.94 -18.60
N TRP A 158 2.48 -0.84 -18.83
CA TRP A 158 1.05 -0.88 -19.15
C TRP A 158 0.72 -1.68 -20.42
N ARG A 159 1.72 -1.83 -21.30
CA ARG A 159 1.64 -2.60 -22.55
C ARG A 159 1.78 -4.11 -22.34
N ARG A 160 2.03 -4.59 -21.11
CA ARG A 160 2.11 -6.00 -20.76
C ARG A 160 0.88 -6.42 -19.96
N PRO A 161 0.30 -7.61 -20.25
CA PRO A 161 -0.76 -8.15 -19.42
C PRO A 161 -0.23 -8.44 -18.02
N VAL A 162 -1.03 -8.13 -17.00
CA VAL A 162 -0.75 -8.54 -15.63
C VAL A 162 -1.14 -10.01 -15.43
N PRO A 163 -0.31 -10.83 -14.77
CA PRO A 163 -0.57 -12.26 -14.61
C PRO A 163 -1.70 -12.53 -13.62
N VAL A 164 -1.88 -11.64 -12.65
CA VAL A 164 -2.94 -11.64 -11.65
C VAL A 164 -3.45 -10.21 -11.55
N LEU A 165 -4.76 -10.01 -11.41
CA LEU A 165 -5.30 -8.67 -11.19
C LEU A 165 -4.89 -8.18 -9.79
N PRO A 166 -4.12 -7.08 -9.69
CA PRO A 166 -3.70 -6.58 -8.40
C PRO A 166 -4.87 -5.89 -7.69
N ARG A 167 -5.16 -6.33 -6.46
CA ARG A 167 -6.22 -5.75 -5.61
C ARG A 167 -5.69 -4.67 -4.67
N HIS A 168 -4.47 -4.86 -4.18
CA HIS A 168 -3.76 -3.98 -3.27
C HIS A 168 -2.25 -4.22 -3.39
N GLY A 169 -1.45 -3.28 -2.90
CA GLY A 169 -0.02 -3.51 -2.67
C GLY A 169 0.24 -4.37 -1.43
N PHE A 170 1.43 -4.93 -1.34
CA PHE A 170 1.88 -5.68 -0.18
C PHE A 170 3.41 -5.72 -0.10
N THR A 171 3.95 -5.99 1.08
CA THR A 171 5.39 -6.11 1.33
C THR A 171 5.69 -7.40 2.09
N LEU A 172 6.48 -8.27 1.48
CA LEU A 172 7.03 -9.47 2.11
C LEU A 172 8.34 -9.13 2.82
N CYS A 173 8.43 -9.53 4.09
CA CYS A 173 9.60 -9.42 4.93
C CYS A 173 10.16 -10.83 5.16
N ASP A 174 11.25 -11.16 4.48
CA ASP A 174 11.81 -12.51 4.37
C ASP A 174 10.75 -13.56 3.97
N GLN A 175 10.72 -14.68 4.69
CA GLN A 175 9.65 -15.70 4.66
C GLN A 175 8.85 -15.67 5.96
N ARG A 176 8.80 -14.51 6.64
CA ARG A 176 8.33 -14.40 8.02
C ARG A 176 7.07 -13.58 8.17
N ALA A 177 6.91 -12.52 7.36
CA ALA A 177 5.74 -11.67 7.45
C ALA A 177 5.35 -11.08 6.09
N VAL A 178 4.06 -10.87 5.90
CA VAL A 178 3.49 -10.03 4.84
C VAL A 178 2.80 -8.84 5.49
N VAL A 179 3.05 -7.67 4.93
CA VAL A 179 2.47 -6.41 5.33
C VAL A 179 1.54 -5.92 4.23
N VAL A 180 0.32 -5.56 4.60
CA VAL A 180 -0.66 -4.92 3.70
C VAL A 180 -1.09 -3.61 4.34
N GLU A 181 -0.86 -2.50 3.66
CA GLU A 181 -1.30 -1.18 4.10
C GLU A 181 -2.70 -0.89 3.51
N THR A 182 -3.64 -0.49 4.37
CA THR A 182 -4.97 0.03 3.98
C THR A 182 -5.05 1.52 4.33
N PHE A 183 -6.17 2.17 4.00
CA PHE A 183 -6.35 3.60 4.28
C PHE A 183 -6.36 3.95 5.77
N ASP A 184 -6.81 3.00 6.59
CA ASP A 184 -7.10 3.17 8.01
C ASP A 184 -6.16 2.38 8.92
N SER A 185 -5.47 1.36 8.40
CA SER A 185 -4.63 0.48 9.19
C SER A 185 -3.50 -0.15 8.38
N GLU A 186 -2.57 -0.77 9.09
CA GLU A 186 -1.55 -1.62 8.49
C GLU A 186 -1.72 -3.02 9.09
N ARG A 187 -1.82 -4.04 8.24
CA ARG A 187 -1.98 -5.43 8.67
C ARG A 187 -0.69 -6.20 8.45
N VAL A 188 -0.15 -6.75 9.53
CA VAL A 188 0.98 -7.68 9.50
C VAL A 188 0.46 -9.10 9.72
N SER A 189 0.73 -9.99 8.78
CA SER A 189 0.42 -11.42 8.91
C SER A 189 1.68 -12.26 8.87
N THR A 190 1.74 -13.24 9.76
CA THR A 190 2.80 -14.26 9.84
C THR A 190 2.26 -15.66 9.51
N ASP A 191 1.01 -15.73 9.03
CA ASP A 191 0.39 -16.98 8.63
C ASP A 191 1.12 -17.59 7.43
N THR A 192 1.48 -18.87 7.53
CA THR A 192 2.33 -19.54 6.55
C THR A 192 1.63 -19.82 5.23
N GLU A 193 0.32 -20.09 5.24
CA GLU A 193 -0.45 -20.34 4.02
C GLU A 193 -0.66 -19.03 3.26
N GLU A 194 -1.02 -17.97 3.98
CA GLU A 194 -1.11 -16.62 3.42
C GLU A 194 0.24 -16.17 2.85
N LEU A 195 1.33 -16.33 3.60
CA LEU A 195 2.69 -16.01 3.14
C LEU A 195 3.04 -16.72 1.83
N ALA A 196 2.76 -18.02 1.73
CA ALA A 196 3.02 -18.79 0.52
C ALA A 196 2.24 -18.23 -0.68
N ALA A 197 0.96 -17.89 -0.50
CA ALA A 197 0.14 -17.29 -1.55
C ALA A 197 0.66 -15.93 -2.02
N TYR A 198 1.11 -15.06 -1.10
CA TYR A 198 1.71 -13.78 -1.47
C TYR A 198 3.07 -13.92 -2.14
N GLN A 199 3.88 -14.90 -1.74
CA GLN A 199 5.17 -15.19 -2.39
C GLN A 199 4.99 -15.68 -3.83
N GLU A 200 4.02 -16.57 -4.05
CA GLU A 200 3.66 -17.04 -5.39
C GLU A 200 3.15 -15.87 -6.25
N THR A 201 2.25 -15.06 -5.69
CA THR A 201 1.71 -13.88 -6.37
C THR A 201 2.82 -12.87 -6.72
N PHE A 202 3.75 -12.60 -5.81
CA PHE A 202 4.90 -11.74 -6.07
C PHE A 202 5.77 -12.29 -7.21
N THR A 203 6.02 -13.60 -7.22
CA THR A 203 6.82 -14.26 -8.28
C THR A 203 6.17 -14.07 -9.66
N HIS A 204 4.84 -14.13 -9.74
CA HIS A 204 4.13 -13.83 -10.98
C HIS A 204 4.37 -12.39 -11.43
N PHE A 205 4.22 -11.42 -10.54
CA PHE A 205 4.46 -10.01 -10.86
C PHE A 205 5.91 -9.72 -11.25
N GLU A 206 6.87 -10.29 -10.52
CA GLU A 206 8.30 -10.16 -10.81
C GLU A 206 8.63 -10.66 -12.22
N ARG A 207 8.07 -11.80 -12.65
CA ARG A 207 8.28 -12.33 -14.00
C ARG A 207 7.70 -11.45 -15.11
N ALA A 208 6.63 -10.70 -14.82
CA ALA A 208 6.01 -9.81 -15.78
C ALA A 208 6.74 -8.45 -15.91
N ALA A 209 7.49 -8.07 -14.87
CA ALA A 209 8.19 -6.80 -14.81
C ALA A 209 9.43 -6.75 -15.71
N VAL A 210 9.77 -5.54 -16.16
CA VAL A 210 11.08 -5.21 -16.71
C VAL A 210 11.99 -4.73 -15.59
N PHE A 211 13.31 -4.86 -15.75
CA PHE A 211 14.33 -4.45 -14.77
C PHE A 211 15.53 -3.79 -15.49
N GLY A 212 16.42 -3.15 -14.73
CA GLY A 212 17.67 -2.59 -15.25
C GLY A 212 17.43 -1.50 -16.29
N SER A 213 18.11 -1.59 -17.44
CA SER A 213 18.04 -0.57 -18.50
C SER A 213 16.62 -0.33 -19.01
N GLU A 214 15.79 -1.36 -19.12
CA GLU A 214 14.40 -1.23 -19.56
C GLU A 214 13.56 -0.40 -18.58
N VAL A 215 13.76 -0.58 -17.26
CA VAL A 215 13.11 0.25 -16.24
C VAL A 215 13.62 1.68 -16.32
N ARG A 216 14.92 1.86 -16.49
CA ARG A 216 15.52 3.19 -16.62
C ARG A 216 14.95 3.96 -17.81
N GLU A 217 14.82 3.32 -18.96
CA GLU A 217 14.19 3.89 -20.16
C GLU A 217 12.73 4.26 -19.91
N LEU A 218 11.98 3.38 -19.25
CA LEU A 218 10.58 3.65 -18.89
C LEU A 218 10.45 4.85 -17.95
N LEU A 219 11.30 4.95 -16.93
CA LEU A 219 11.32 6.10 -16.02
C LEU A 219 11.61 7.41 -16.77
N LEU A 220 12.61 7.41 -17.66
CA LEU A 220 12.94 8.58 -18.47
C LEU A 220 11.82 8.98 -19.43
N LEU A 221 11.10 8.00 -19.99
CA LEU A 221 9.92 8.24 -20.81
C LEU A 221 8.81 8.92 -20.00
N VAL A 222 8.47 8.36 -18.83
CA VAL A 222 7.44 8.93 -17.94
C VAL A 222 7.83 10.34 -17.48
N MET A 223 9.11 10.56 -17.12
CA MET A 223 9.62 11.89 -16.79
C MET A 223 9.45 12.89 -17.93
N LYS A 224 9.69 12.47 -19.17
CA LYS A 224 9.47 13.34 -20.33
C LYS A 224 7.99 13.74 -20.43
N GLU A 225 7.08 12.79 -20.30
CA GLU A 225 5.64 13.06 -20.33
C GLU A 225 5.22 14.05 -19.22
N PHE A 226 5.78 13.93 -18.01
CA PHE A 226 5.55 14.91 -16.94
C PHE A 226 6.08 16.31 -17.26
N ARG A 227 7.22 16.43 -17.95
CA ARG A 227 7.72 17.74 -18.41
C ARG A 227 6.79 18.34 -19.47
N ASP A 228 6.23 17.50 -20.34
CA ASP A 228 5.33 17.92 -21.41
C ASP A 228 3.95 18.36 -20.88
N LEU A 229 3.53 17.89 -19.69
CA LEU A 229 2.30 18.36 -19.03
C LEU A 229 2.37 19.85 -18.64
N GLY A 230 3.56 20.43 -18.46
CA GLY A 230 3.73 21.75 -17.87
C GLY A 230 3.27 21.80 -16.41
N ASP A 231 3.34 22.97 -15.76
CA ASP A 231 2.65 23.14 -14.47
C ASP A 231 1.15 23.23 -14.77
N PRO A 232 0.31 22.26 -14.36
CA PRO A 232 -1.12 22.40 -14.47
C PRO A 232 -1.44 23.57 -13.56
N LEU A 233 -1.94 24.64 -14.16
CA LEU A 233 -2.47 25.80 -13.45
C LEU A 233 -3.17 25.32 -12.18
N THR A 234 -2.68 25.81 -11.05
CA THR A 234 -3.27 25.71 -9.72
C THR A 234 -4.81 25.79 -9.85
N PRO A 235 -5.57 24.90 -9.19
CA PRO A 235 -7.03 24.92 -9.27
C PRO A 235 -7.64 26.30 -8.97
#